data_AF-A0AAP3E214-F1
#
_entry.id   AF-A0AAP3E214-F1
#
_cell.length_a   1.000
_cell.length_b   1.000
_cell.length_c   1.000
_cell.angle_alpha   90.00
_cell.angle_beta   90.00
_cell.angle_gamma   90.00
#
_symmetry.space_group_name_H-M   'P 1'
#
loop_
_entity.id
_entity.type
_entity.pdbx_description
1 polymer ?
#
loop_
_entity_poly.entity_id
_entity_poly.type
_entity_poly.pdbx_seq_one_letter_code
_entity_poly.pdbx_strand_id
1 'polypeptide(L)'
;MSERGDDRTNGNESENEAEDGDKNEREQTNQNQPPTGGADLSSLRTIADYQFGAGAGEALFPPAETLEVRRTSSGRPQQIHADGNGRIASFGTDGRFTMGLEGGRRLAAVLESPAYRVIVDDESEPFVRDGKNVFAKFVCEVGSDVRPGDEVLVTHERGDLLAVGRAELGADAIRDFETGMAVKVREGADTPSDR
;
A
#
# COMPACT_ATOMS: atom_id res chain seq x y z
N MET A 1 -11.90 -93.96 -25.30
CA MET A 1 -12.17 -93.91 -26.75
C MET A 1 -12.88 -92.58 -27.01
N SER A 2 -12.19 -91.50 -27.42
CA SER A 2 -11.70 -91.18 -28.80
C SER A 2 -12.88 -91.12 -29.78
N GLU A 3 -13.16 -90.08 -30.56
CA GLU A 3 -12.35 -89.14 -31.39
C GLU A 3 -13.11 -87.77 -31.49
N ARG A 4 -12.50 -86.57 -31.48
CA ARG A 4 -11.80 -85.80 -32.55
C ARG A 4 -12.57 -85.76 -33.88
N GLY A 5 -12.77 -84.67 -34.63
CA GLY A 5 -12.39 -83.24 -34.65
C GLY A 5 -13.38 -82.55 -35.64
N ASP A 6 -13.22 -81.36 -36.22
CA ASP A 6 -12.22 -80.32 -36.24
C ASP A 6 -12.86 -79.13 -37.02
N ASP A 7 -12.18 -77.98 -36.98
CA ASP A 7 -12.02 -77.03 -38.09
C ASP A 7 -12.69 -75.63 -38.06
N ARG A 8 -11.78 -74.64 -38.23
CA ARG A 8 -11.87 -73.24 -38.71
C ARG A 8 -12.07 -72.12 -37.70
N THR A 9 -10.97 -71.60 -37.13
CA THR A 9 -10.12 -70.47 -37.63
C THR A 9 -10.78 -69.09 -37.50
N ASN A 10 -10.21 -68.19 -36.69
CA ASN A 10 -9.17 -67.28 -37.16
C ASN A 10 -8.51 -66.57 -35.96
N GLY A 11 -7.18 -66.66 -35.88
CA GLY A 11 -6.39 -65.80 -35.01
C GLY A 11 -6.12 -64.47 -35.69
N ASN A 12 -5.85 -63.44 -34.89
CA ASN A 12 -4.59 -62.75 -35.03
C ASN A 12 -4.18 -62.15 -33.68
N GLU A 13 -3.07 -62.65 -33.18
CA GLU A 13 -2.28 -62.09 -32.10
C GLU A 13 -1.38 -60.98 -32.65
N SER A 14 -1.07 -60.01 -31.79
CA SER A 14 0.24 -59.35 -31.66
C SER A 14 0.15 -58.63 -30.32
N GLU A 15 0.61 -59.27 -29.24
CA GLU A 15 1.98 -59.19 -28.70
C GLU A 15 2.31 -57.74 -28.26
N ASN A 16 2.26 -57.48 -26.94
CA ASN A 16 3.41 -57.44 -26.00
C ASN A 16 4.18 -56.11 -26.15
N GLU A 17 4.56 -55.36 -25.11
CA GLU A 17 5.22 -55.77 -23.86
C GLU A 17 4.89 -54.80 -22.70
N ALA A 18 5.25 -55.27 -21.51
CA ALA A 18 5.07 -54.66 -20.20
C ALA A 18 6.07 -53.51 -19.91
N GLU A 19 5.70 -52.64 -18.96
CA GLU A 19 6.52 -52.17 -17.82
C GLU A 19 5.59 -51.29 -16.94
N ASP A 20 5.25 -51.77 -15.74
CA ASP A 20 5.74 -51.27 -14.43
C ASP A 20 5.11 -49.90 -14.08
N GLY A 21 4.21 -49.78 -13.10
CA GLY A 21 4.48 -50.05 -11.70
C GLY A 21 4.41 -48.73 -10.92
N ASP A 22 3.30 -48.55 -10.19
CA ASP A 22 3.25 -47.92 -8.86
C ASP A 22 3.45 -46.38 -8.69
N LYS A 23 2.42 -45.78 -8.05
CA LYS A 23 2.43 -44.57 -7.18
C LYS A 23 2.93 -43.23 -7.74
N ASN A 24 1.98 -42.29 -7.90
CA ASN A 24 1.92 -41.15 -6.96
C ASN A 24 0.63 -40.32 -7.14
N GLU A 25 -0.33 -40.57 -6.25
CA GLU A 25 -1.14 -39.48 -5.69
C GLU A 25 -0.20 -38.66 -4.80
N ARG A 26 0.28 -37.49 -5.26
CA ARG A 26 0.81 -36.46 -4.37
C ARG A 26 0.44 -35.06 -4.85
N GLU A 27 -0.41 -34.46 -4.04
CA GLU A 27 -0.32 -33.10 -3.54
C GLU A 27 -0.24 -31.99 -4.59
N GLN A 28 -1.43 -31.39 -4.77
CA GLN A 28 -1.61 -29.94 -4.78
C GLN A 28 -0.49 -29.21 -4.00
N THR A 29 0.47 -28.67 -4.73
CA THR A 29 1.12 -27.43 -4.30
C THR A 29 0.82 -26.39 -5.36
N ASN A 30 -0.33 -25.74 -5.20
CA ASN A 30 -0.57 -24.43 -5.77
C ASN A 30 0.44 -23.47 -5.12
N GLN A 31 1.66 -23.44 -5.67
CA GLN A 31 2.66 -22.45 -5.28
C GLN A 31 2.27 -21.13 -5.93
N ASN A 32 1.31 -20.46 -5.30
CA ASN A 32 1.11 -19.02 -5.43
C ASN A 32 2.33 -18.34 -4.79
N GLN A 33 3.48 -18.43 -5.45
CA GLN A 33 4.66 -17.69 -5.06
C GLN A 33 4.63 -16.36 -5.83
N PRO A 34 4.37 -15.22 -5.17
CA PRO A 34 4.38 -13.95 -5.87
C PRO A 34 5.79 -13.66 -6.41
N PRO A 35 5.90 -12.98 -7.56
CA PRO A 35 7.18 -12.71 -8.20
C PRO A 35 8.12 -11.93 -7.27
N THR A 36 9.38 -12.37 -7.22
CA THR A 36 10.46 -11.98 -6.30
C THR A 36 11.04 -10.57 -6.53
N GLY A 37 10.23 -9.62 -7.00
CA GLY A 37 10.63 -8.23 -7.30
C GLY A 37 9.79 -7.14 -6.62
N GLY A 38 8.80 -7.51 -5.82
CA GLY A 38 7.96 -6.57 -5.06
C GLY A 38 8.31 -6.58 -3.57
N ALA A 39 8.39 -5.41 -2.94
CA ALA A 39 8.55 -5.33 -1.48
C ALA A 39 7.38 -6.07 -0.78
N ASP A 40 7.72 -7.04 0.06
CA ASP A 40 6.77 -7.67 0.99
C ASP A 40 6.31 -6.64 2.04
N LEU A 41 5.18 -6.88 2.71
CA LEU A 41 4.63 -6.01 3.75
C LEU A 41 5.65 -5.72 4.87
N SER A 42 6.50 -6.71 5.21
CA SER A 42 7.60 -6.51 6.16
C SER A 42 8.58 -5.41 5.72
N SER A 43 8.99 -5.43 4.44
CA SER A 43 9.83 -4.38 3.85
C SER A 43 9.11 -3.03 3.79
N LEU A 44 7.82 -3.01 3.45
CA LEU A 44 7.03 -1.77 3.42
C LEU A 44 6.92 -1.13 4.81
N ARG A 45 6.78 -1.92 5.88
CA ARG A 45 6.82 -1.42 7.27
C ARG A 45 8.15 -0.76 7.59
N THR A 46 9.26 -1.43 7.25
CA THR A 46 10.61 -0.89 7.49
C THR A 46 10.82 0.44 6.77
N ILE A 47 10.34 0.56 5.53
CA ILE A 47 10.42 1.80 4.77
C ILE A 47 9.54 2.89 5.39
N ALA A 48 8.36 2.55 5.88
CA ALA A 48 7.48 3.49 6.55
C ALA A 48 8.09 4.00 7.86
N ASP A 49 8.70 3.13 8.66
CA ASP A 49 9.45 3.53 9.86
C ASP A 49 10.61 4.47 9.52
N TYR A 50 11.29 4.23 8.39
CA TYR A 50 12.35 5.11 7.92
C TYR A 50 11.82 6.49 7.47
N GLN A 51 10.66 6.51 6.80
CA GLN A 51 10.10 7.74 6.23
C GLN A 51 9.40 8.62 7.28
N PHE A 52 8.70 8.02 8.24
CA PHE A 52 7.81 8.72 9.18
C PHE A 52 8.19 8.53 10.65
N GLY A 53 9.26 7.77 10.94
CA GLY A 53 9.68 7.44 12.29
C GLY A 53 9.12 6.10 12.81
N ALA A 54 9.74 5.60 13.87
CA ALA A 54 9.44 4.29 14.42
C ALA A 54 7.96 4.14 14.83
N GLY A 55 7.36 3.01 14.45
CA GLY A 55 5.96 2.68 14.73
C GLY A 55 5.01 3.04 13.57
N ALA A 56 5.45 3.86 12.62
CA ALA A 56 4.68 4.19 11.43
C ALA A 56 4.42 2.95 10.55
N GLY A 57 5.37 2.02 10.47
CA GLY A 57 5.23 0.81 9.68
C GLY A 57 4.07 -0.06 10.17
N GLU A 58 4.03 -0.37 11.46
CA GLU A 58 2.94 -1.15 12.04
C GLU A 58 1.60 -0.41 11.99
N ALA A 59 1.61 0.91 12.18
CA ALA A 59 0.40 1.71 12.07
C ALA A 59 -0.18 1.71 10.66
N LEU A 60 0.64 1.88 9.63
CA LEU A 60 0.21 1.86 8.24
C LEU A 60 -0.18 0.46 7.78
N PHE A 61 0.61 -0.55 8.14
CA PHE A 61 0.43 -1.92 7.65
C PHE A 61 0.35 -2.94 8.79
N PRO A 62 -0.72 -2.95 9.62
CA PRO A 62 -0.80 -3.84 10.77
C PRO A 62 -0.65 -5.33 10.39
N PRO A 63 0.15 -6.14 11.11
CA PRO A 63 0.32 -7.56 10.80
C PRO A 63 -0.97 -8.40 10.86
N ALA A 64 -1.93 -7.96 11.68
CA ALA A 64 -3.21 -8.63 11.88
C ALA A 64 -4.28 -8.26 10.83
N GLU A 65 -4.01 -7.28 9.96
CA GLU A 65 -4.95 -6.78 8.97
C GLU A 65 -4.59 -7.31 7.57
N THR A 66 -5.61 -7.77 6.84
CA THR A 66 -5.47 -8.10 5.41
C THR A 66 -5.59 -6.82 4.59
N LEU A 67 -4.58 -6.54 3.76
CA LEU A 67 -4.51 -5.33 2.93
C LEU A 67 -4.59 -5.68 1.44
N GLU A 68 -5.29 -4.85 0.67
CA GLU A 68 -5.28 -4.95 -0.79
C GLU A 68 -4.04 -4.25 -1.34
N VAL A 69 -3.09 -5.03 -1.87
CA VAL A 69 -1.88 -4.48 -2.50
C VAL A 69 -1.99 -4.61 -4.01
N ARG A 70 -2.33 -3.50 -4.67
CA ARG A 70 -2.30 -3.37 -6.13
C ARG A 70 -0.86 -3.26 -6.59
N ARG A 71 -0.46 -4.12 -7.52
CA ARG A 71 0.91 -4.20 -8.05
C ARG A 71 0.92 -3.86 -9.53
N THR A 72 2.04 -3.31 -10.00
CA THR A 72 2.31 -3.15 -11.43
C THR A 72 2.45 -4.52 -12.11
N SER A 73 2.45 -4.55 -13.45
CA SER A 73 2.72 -5.77 -14.23
C SER A 73 4.08 -6.41 -13.91
N SER A 74 5.06 -5.61 -13.46
CA SER A 74 6.36 -6.09 -12.98
C SER A 74 6.36 -6.62 -11.54
N GLY A 75 5.21 -6.62 -10.85
CA GLY A 75 5.08 -7.10 -9.47
C GLY A 75 5.44 -6.06 -8.40
N ARG A 76 5.79 -4.82 -8.76
CA ARG A 76 6.11 -3.76 -7.79
C ARG A 76 4.82 -3.30 -7.09
N PRO A 77 4.77 -3.20 -5.75
CA PRO A 77 3.68 -2.53 -5.05
C PRO A 77 3.48 -1.13 -5.61
N GLN A 78 2.26 -0.80 -5.97
CA GLN A 78 1.89 0.51 -6.50
C GLN A 78 0.96 1.21 -5.53
N GLN A 79 -0.07 0.53 -5.05
CA GLN A 79 -1.01 1.07 -4.08
C GLN A 79 -1.34 0.03 -3.02
N ILE A 80 -1.46 0.50 -1.79
CA ILE A 80 -1.87 -0.30 -0.63
C ILE A 80 -3.15 0.33 -0.10
N HIS A 81 -4.19 -0.47 0.02
CA HIS A 81 -5.50 -0.07 0.50
C HIS A 81 -5.88 -0.90 1.73
N ALA A 82 -6.58 -0.24 2.66
CA ALA A 82 -7.29 -0.92 3.73
C ALA A 82 -8.58 -1.49 3.14
N ASP A 83 -8.94 -2.72 3.52
CA ASP A 83 -10.16 -3.35 3.01
C ASP A 83 -11.40 -2.49 3.35
N GLY A 84 -12.14 -2.07 2.33
CA GLY A 84 -13.31 -1.19 2.46
C GLY A 84 -13.06 0.23 2.95
N ASN A 85 -11.85 0.56 3.41
CA ASN A 85 -11.52 1.82 4.10
C ASN A 85 -10.65 2.79 3.29
N GLY A 86 -10.31 2.42 2.05
CA GLY A 86 -9.66 3.31 1.08
C GLY A 86 -8.13 3.24 1.08
N ARG A 87 -7.51 4.18 0.35
CA ARG A 87 -6.07 4.16 0.09
C ARG A 87 -5.26 4.52 1.33
N ILE A 88 -4.36 3.62 1.74
CA ILE A 88 -3.38 3.88 2.79
C ILE A 88 -2.23 4.70 2.20
N ALA A 89 -1.58 4.14 1.18
CA ALA A 89 -0.43 4.77 0.52
C ALA A 89 -0.25 4.26 -0.91
N SER A 90 0.45 5.04 -1.73
CA SER A 90 1.05 4.55 -2.97
C SER A 90 2.56 4.45 -2.78
N PHE A 91 3.18 3.42 -3.34
CA PHE A 91 4.63 3.24 -3.28
C PHE A 91 5.27 3.69 -4.60
N GLY A 92 6.06 4.76 -4.52
CA GLY A 92 6.70 5.42 -5.66
C GLY A 92 7.89 4.66 -6.21
N THR A 93 8.31 5.03 -7.42
CA THR A 93 9.51 4.47 -8.06
C THR A 93 10.80 4.96 -7.40
N ASP A 94 10.70 6.05 -6.65
CA ASP A 94 11.73 6.66 -5.83
C ASP A 94 11.89 5.98 -4.46
N GLY A 95 11.12 4.92 -4.19
CA GLY A 95 11.16 4.19 -2.93
C GLY A 95 10.49 4.91 -1.76
N ARG A 96 9.64 5.91 -2.03
CA ARG A 96 8.89 6.65 -1.02
C ARG A 96 7.39 6.37 -1.09
N PHE A 97 6.73 6.49 0.04
CA PHE A 97 5.27 6.50 0.08
C PHE A 97 4.74 7.89 -0.25
N THR A 98 3.62 7.92 -0.99
CA THR A 98 2.69 9.05 -1.02
C THR A 98 1.42 8.65 -0.29
N MET A 99 0.87 9.54 0.54
CA MET A 99 -0.21 9.17 1.44
C MET A 99 -1.60 9.19 0.77
N GLY A 100 -2.48 8.29 1.20
CA GLY A 100 -3.93 8.48 1.10
C GLY A 100 -4.50 8.84 2.47
N LEU A 101 -5.78 9.24 2.51
CA LEU A 101 -6.40 9.70 3.76
C LEU A 101 -6.41 8.63 4.85
N GLU A 102 -6.65 7.36 4.49
CA GLU A 102 -6.66 6.27 5.47
C GLU A 102 -5.30 6.09 6.13
N GLY A 103 -4.22 6.17 5.35
CA GLY A 103 -2.87 6.15 5.90
C GLY A 103 -2.57 7.39 6.74
N GLY A 104 -3.09 8.55 6.33
CA GLY A 104 -2.98 9.77 7.12
C GLY A 104 -3.66 9.65 8.49
N ARG A 105 -4.84 9.02 8.56
CA ARG A 105 -5.54 8.76 9.83
C ARG A 105 -4.76 7.81 10.73
N ARG A 106 -4.21 6.74 10.15
CA ARG A 106 -3.36 5.78 10.88
C ARG A 106 -2.12 6.43 11.48
N LEU A 107 -1.41 7.26 10.71
CA LEU A 107 -0.26 8.00 11.22
C LEU A 107 -0.68 9.03 12.28
N ALA A 108 -1.78 9.76 12.05
CA ALA A 108 -2.27 10.74 13.03
C ALA A 108 -2.62 10.11 14.39
N ALA A 109 -3.01 8.83 14.41
CA ALA A 109 -3.35 8.13 15.64
C ALA A 109 -2.12 7.69 16.47
N VAL A 110 -0.94 7.56 15.84
CA VAL A 110 0.27 7.01 16.52
C VAL A 110 1.40 8.02 16.66
N LEU A 111 1.51 8.99 15.75
CA LEU A 111 2.54 10.01 15.80
C LEU A 111 2.11 11.13 16.74
N GLU A 112 2.95 11.47 17.73
CA GLU A 112 2.70 12.59 18.63
C GLU A 112 2.61 13.91 17.85
N SER A 113 1.59 14.72 18.11
CA SER A 113 1.47 16.04 17.47
C SER A 113 2.58 16.97 17.97
N PRO A 114 3.27 17.74 17.10
CA PRO A 114 2.99 17.97 15.67
C PRO A 114 3.85 17.17 14.68
N ALA A 115 4.39 15.99 15.04
CA ALA A 115 5.25 15.21 14.13
C ALA A 115 4.56 14.95 12.79
N TYR A 116 5.30 15.23 11.69
CA TYR A 116 4.83 15.20 10.30
C TYR A 116 3.50 15.92 10.02
N ARG A 117 3.11 16.90 10.84
CA ARG A 117 1.87 17.69 10.69
C ARG A 117 2.14 19.12 10.26
N VAL A 118 1.22 19.65 9.45
CA VAL A 118 1.01 21.08 9.19
C VAL A 118 -0.38 21.42 9.70
N ILE A 119 -0.45 22.27 10.73
CA ILE A 119 -1.66 22.58 11.47
C ILE A 119 -2.22 23.91 10.99
N VAL A 120 -3.51 23.94 10.68
CA VAL A 120 -4.26 25.13 10.24
C VAL A 120 -5.50 25.35 11.09
N ASP A 121 -6.13 26.51 10.96
CA ASP A 121 -7.33 26.91 11.67
C ASP A 121 -8.62 26.83 10.82
N ASP A 122 -9.70 27.38 11.38
CA ASP A 122 -11.03 27.44 10.79
C ASP A 122 -11.05 28.18 9.44
N GLU A 123 -10.17 29.16 9.21
CA GLU A 123 -10.14 29.93 7.96
C GLU A 123 -9.71 29.06 6.78
N SER A 124 -8.84 28.09 7.03
CA SER A 124 -8.29 27.19 6.02
C SER A 124 -9.09 25.90 5.85
N GLU A 125 -9.75 25.44 6.91
CA GLU A 125 -10.42 24.14 6.96
C GLU A 125 -11.25 23.78 5.72
N PRO A 126 -12.25 24.59 5.29
CA PRO A 126 -13.11 24.19 4.18
C PRO A 126 -12.34 24.02 2.87
N PHE A 127 -11.32 24.85 2.64
CA PHE A 127 -10.51 24.77 1.42
C PHE A 127 -9.59 23.55 1.42
N VAL A 128 -8.99 23.24 2.57
CA VAL A 128 -8.09 22.09 2.69
C VAL A 128 -8.86 20.78 2.54
N ARG A 129 -10.06 20.67 3.13
CA ARG A 129 -10.94 19.51 2.96
C ARG A 129 -11.35 19.28 1.50
N ASP A 130 -11.56 20.36 0.75
CA ASP A 130 -11.81 20.36 -0.70
C ASP A 130 -10.55 20.11 -1.56
N GLY A 131 -9.41 19.78 -0.93
CA GLY A 131 -8.17 19.44 -1.63
C GLY A 131 -7.37 20.64 -2.12
N LYS A 132 -7.65 21.86 -1.65
CA LYS A 132 -6.83 23.04 -1.98
C LYS A 132 -5.50 23.02 -1.23
N ASN A 133 -4.47 23.59 -1.85
CA ASN A 133 -3.13 23.66 -1.28
C ASN A 133 -3.08 24.59 -0.06
N VAL A 134 -2.18 24.29 0.88
CA VAL A 134 -1.92 25.11 2.07
C VAL A 134 -0.80 26.11 1.77
N PHE A 135 -0.99 27.36 2.16
CA PHE A 135 0.04 28.42 2.05
C PHE A 135 0.62 28.74 3.42
N ALA A 136 1.91 29.08 3.47
CA ALA A 136 2.67 29.25 4.72
C ALA A 136 2.00 30.23 5.70
N LYS A 137 1.50 31.36 5.21
CA LYS A 137 0.81 32.38 6.03
C LYS A 137 -0.44 31.92 6.76
N PHE A 138 -1.01 30.77 6.39
CA PHE A 138 -2.20 30.19 7.01
C PHE A 138 -1.88 29.00 7.92
N VAL A 139 -0.59 28.68 8.10
CA VAL A 139 -0.15 27.62 9.00
C VAL A 139 0.00 28.18 10.40
N CYS A 140 -0.70 27.57 11.36
CA CYS A 140 -0.63 27.92 12.77
C CYS A 140 0.58 27.26 13.45
N GLU A 141 0.83 26.00 13.12
CA GLU A 141 1.92 25.21 13.70
C GLU A 141 2.41 24.15 12.70
N VAL A 142 3.68 23.76 12.80
CA VAL A 142 4.29 22.72 11.96
C VAL A 142 5.30 21.90 12.75
N GLY A 143 5.33 20.59 12.49
CA GLY A 143 6.34 19.68 13.02
C GLY A 143 7.77 20.09 12.65
N SER A 144 8.67 20.16 13.63
CA SER A 144 10.09 20.54 13.41
C SER A 144 10.88 19.54 12.56
N ASP A 145 10.38 18.33 12.42
CA ASP A 145 10.86 17.23 11.60
C ASP A 145 10.54 17.41 10.11
N VAL A 146 9.51 18.19 9.75
CA VAL A 146 9.08 18.38 8.35
C VAL A 146 10.19 18.97 7.48
N ARG A 147 10.51 18.30 6.37
CA ARG A 147 11.43 18.77 5.32
C ARG A 147 10.71 18.92 3.97
N PRO A 148 11.23 19.77 3.06
CA PRO A 148 10.72 19.83 1.70
C PRO A 148 10.73 18.44 1.05
N GLY A 149 9.62 18.07 0.42
CA GLY A 149 9.42 16.78 -0.23
C GLY A 149 8.85 15.68 0.67
N ASP A 150 8.74 15.90 1.98
CA ASP A 150 8.11 14.93 2.88
C ASP A 150 6.59 14.88 2.64
N GLU A 151 6.03 13.69 2.84
CA GLU A 151 4.58 13.58 2.95
C GLU A 151 4.16 13.98 4.36
N VAL A 152 3.12 14.82 4.42
CA VAL A 152 2.65 15.43 5.66
C VAL A 152 1.15 15.29 5.78
N LEU A 153 0.71 15.32 7.03
CA LEU A 153 -0.69 15.37 7.42
C LEU A 153 -1.08 16.84 7.58
N VAL A 154 -2.16 17.28 6.93
CA VAL A 154 -2.73 18.59 7.21
C VAL A 154 -3.88 18.40 8.19
N THR A 155 -3.74 18.98 9.38
CA THR A 155 -4.73 18.83 10.45
C THR A 155 -5.28 20.17 10.88
N HIS A 156 -6.50 20.16 11.40
CA HIS A 156 -7.01 21.30 12.16
C HIS A 156 -6.26 21.40 13.49
N GLU A 157 -6.19 22.59 14.10
CA GLU A 157 -5.72 22.78 15.49
C GLU A 157 -6.51 21.97 16.55
N ARG A 158 -7.67 21.43 16.17
CA ARG A 158 -8.50 20.53 17.00
C ARG A 158 -8.06 19.07 16.91
N GLY A 159 -7.12 18.75 16.02
CA GLY A 159 -6.59 17.41 15.78
C GLY A 159 -7.22 16.65 14.62
N ASP A 160 -8.28 17.19 13.99
CA ASP A 160 -8.95 16.54 12.87
C ASP A 160 -8.05 16.50 11.62
N LEU A 161 -7.94 15.34 10.97
CA LEU A 161 -7.25 15.24 9.68
C LEU A 161 -8.11 15.86 8.58
N LEU A 162 -7.56 16.87 7.91
CA LEU A 162 -8.23 17.60 6.83
C LEU A 162 -7.76 17.14 5.45
N ALA A 163 -6.47 16.83 5.31
CA ALA A 163 -5.89 16.39 4.05
C ALA A 163 -4.55 15.68 4.26
N VAL A 164 -4.06 15.06 3.20
CA VAL A 164 -2.66 14.60 3.08
C VAL A 164 -2.01 15.25 1.86
N GLY A 165 -0.71 15.50 1.94
CA GLY A 165 0.00 16.17 0.87
C GLY A 165 1.51 16.09 1.00
N ARG A 166 2.20 16.79 0.10
CA ARG A 166 3.66 16.93 0.12
C ARG A 166 4.03 18.32 0.63
N ALA A 167 4.94 18.40 1.59
CA ALA A 167 5.55 19.64 2.00
C ALA A 167 6.37 20.24 0.85
N GLU A 168 6.08 21.47 0.46
CA GLU A 168 6.89 22.23 -0.51
C GLU A 168 7.93 23.09 0.21
N LEU A 169 7.71 23.38 1.50
CA LEU A 169 8.60 24.11 2.39
C LEU A 169 8.93 23.26 3.63
N GLY A 170 10.10 23.50 4.22
CA GLY A 170 10.47 22.91 5.51
C GLY A 170 9.88 23.69 6.68
N ALA A 171 9.92 23.09 7.88
CA ALA A 171 9.33 23.66 9.09
C ALA A 171 9.76 25.11 9.37
N ASP A 172 11.06 25.41 9.28
CA ASP A 172 11.60 26.74 9.57
C ASP A 172 11.08 27.78 8.56
N ALA A 173 11.08 27.44 7.28
CA ALA A 173 10.54 28.32 6.24
C ALA A 173 9.02 28.53 6.39
N ILE A 174 8.27 27.50 6.78
CA ILE A 174 6.82 27.62 7.02
C ILE A 174 6.55 28.58 8.18
N ARG A 175 7.35 28.55 9.26
CA ARG A 175 7.20 29.47 10.40
C ARG A 175 7.58 30.91 10.06
N ASP A 176 8.57 31.08 9.20
CA ASP A 176 9.14 32.41 8.91
C ASP A 176 8.45 33.13 7.73
N PHE A 177 7.82 32.40 6.80
CA PHE A 177 7.33 32.99 5.55
C PHE A 177 5.86 33.40 5.61
N GLU A 178 5.58 34.65 5.20
CA GLU A 178 4.21 35.15 4.95
C GLU A 178 3.68 34.83 3.53
N THR A 179 4.47 34.13 2.71
CA THR A 179 4.09 33.76 1.34
C THR A 179 4.65 32.38 0.95
N GLY A 180 4.13 31.81 -0.13
CA GLY A 180 4.58 30.51 -0.64
C GLY A 180 3.67 29.35 -0.22
N MET A 181 3.65 28.31 -1.06
CA MET A 181 2.90 27.09 -0.79
C MET A 181 3.65 26.28 0.26
N ALA A 182 3.00 25.97 1.39
CA ALA A 182 3.57 25.11 2.42
C ALA A 182 3.35 23.64 2.07
N VAL A 183 2.13 23.29 1.61
CA VAL A 183 1.76 21.91 1.29
C VAL A 183 1.04 21.87 -0.05
N LYS A 184 1.54 21.05 -0.97
CA LYS A 184 0.78 20.62 -2.13
C LYS A 184 -0.11 19.45 -1.74
N VAL A 185 -1.41 19.73 -1.59
CA VAL A 185 -2.40 18.72 -1.18
C VAL A 185 -2.59 17.71 -2.31
N ARG A 186 -2.65 16.43 -1.93
CA ARG A 186 -2.91 15.31 -2.84
C ARG A 186 -4.36 14.85 -2.73
N GLU A 187 -4.89 14.81 -1.51
CA GLU A 187 -6.22 14.32 -1.21
C GLU A 187 -6.75 15.05 0.03
N GLY A 188 -7.91 15.70 -0.11
CA GLY A 188 -8.64 16.33 0.99
C GLY A 188 -9.79 15.46 1.47
N ALA A 189 -10.17 15.60 2.74
CA ALA A 189 -11.15 14.74 3.42
C ALA A 189 -12.53 14.68 2.74
N ASP A 190 -12.92 15.73 2.01
CA ASP A 190 -14.21 15.83 1.33
C ASP A 190 -14.08 15.63 -0.20
N THR A 191 -12.87 15.35 -0.69
CA THR A 191 -12.64 15.03 -2.10
C THR A 191 -13.09 13.59 -2.37
N PRO A 192 -13.88 13.32 -3.42
CA PRO A 192 -14.21 11.95 -3.81
C PRO A 192 -12.94 11.15 -4.08
N SER A 193 -12.75 10.05 -3.36
CA SER A 193 -11.64 9.14 -3.60
C SER A 193 -11.83 8.48 -4.98
N ASP A 194 -10.85 8.64 -5.87
CA ASP A 194 -10.81 7.90 -7.14
C ASP A 194 -10.76 6.40 -6.81
N ARG A 195 -11.81 5.65 -7.16
CA ARG A 195 -12.00 4.23 -6.83
C ARG A 195 -11.07 3.32 -7.66
#